data_AF-A0A8H6U140-F1
#
_entry.id   AF-A0A8H6U140-F1
#
_cell.length_a   1.000
_cell.length_b   1.000
_cell.length_c   1.000
_cell.angle_alpha   90.00
_cell.angle_beta   90.00
_cell.angle_gamma   90.00
#
_symmetry.space_group_name_H-M   'P 1'
#
loop_
_entity.id
_entity.type
_entity.pdbx_description
1 polymer ?
#
loop_
_entity_poly.entity_id
_entity_poly.type
_entity_poly.pdbx_seq_one_letter_code
_entity_poly.pdbx_strand_id
1 'polypeptide(L)'
;MRWLNLNIFWDWALPTSRAPLVETNMMGYASLGQTDSGPHQRQRGRAFIVGETATTANRIVLANADIAMGGTGIRRAILASLAAVWDPLYRRRTYNFGTHQHSG
;
A
#
# COMPACT_ATOMS: atom_id res chain seq x y z
N MET A 1 10.71 -17.95 -5.16
CA MET A 1 9.94 -16.72 -4.91
C MET A 1 8.80 -17.04 -3.95
N ARG A 2 8.71 -16.36 -2.81
CA ARG A 2 7.57 -16.51 -1.87
C ARG A 2 6.62 -15.34 -2.10
N TRP A 3 5.37 -15.62 -2.43
CA TRP A 3 4.32 -14.62 -2.54
C TRP A 3 3.86 -14.26 -1.13
N LEU A 4 4.08 -13.02 -0.71
CA LEU A 4 3.39 -12.44 0.44
C LEU A 4 2.26 -11.58 -0.13
N ASN A 5 1.02 -12.08 -0.03
CA ASN A 5 -0.16 -11.25 -0.24
C ASN A 5 -0.25 -10.29 0.95
N LEU A 6 0.45 -9.17 0.84
CA LEU A 6 0.24 -8.03 1.72
C LEU A 6 -1.03 -7.32 1.24
N ASN A 7 -2.11 -7.55 1.96
CA ASN A 7 -3.27 -6.69 1.86
C ASN A 7 -2.85 -5.32 2.42
N ILE A 8 -2.60 -4.37 1.53
CA ILE A 8 -2.34 -2.98 1.89
C ILE A 8 -3.71 -2.31 2.05
N PHE A 9 -4.02 -1.82 3.24
CA PHE A 9 -5.30 -1.22 3.60
C PHE A 9 -5.13 0.24 4.01
N TRP A 10 -6.04 1.08 3.53
CA TRP A 10 -6.19 2.49 3.89
C TRP A 10 -7.31 2.65 4.92
N ASP A 11 -6.99 3.18 6.11
CA ASP A 11 -7.48 4.47 6.63
C ASP A 11 -6.81 4.78 7.99
N TRP A 12 -6.55 6.07 8.26
CA TRP A 12 -6.18 6.58 9.57
C TRP A 12 -7.44 6.70 10.42
N ALA A 13 -7.45 6.02 11.56
CA ALA A 13 -8.56 5.91 12.51
C ALA A 13 -9.68 4.96 12.10
N LEU A 14 -9.40 3.66 12.10
CA LEU A 14 -10.17 2.64 12.85
C LEU A 14 -9.51 1.25 12.70
N PRO A 15 -9.62 0.34 13.69
CA PRO A 15 -9.01 -0.99 13.66
C PRO A 15 -9.66 -1.99 12.67
N THR A 16 -10.50 -1.54 11.73
CA THR A 16 -11.37 -2.42 10.92
C THR A 16 -11.14 -2.25 9.41
N SER A 17 -10.09 -2.90 8.92
CA SER A 17 -9.92 -3.65 7.65
C SER A 17 -10.58 -3.28 6.29
N ARG A 18 -11.33 -2.18 6.08
CA ARG A 18 -11.86 -1.83 4.74
C ARG A 18 -11.96 -0.32 4.51
N ALA A 19 -11.42 0.16 3.38
CA ALA A 19 -11.68 1.50 2.89
C ALA A 19 -13.19 1.69 2.62
N PRO A 20 -13.72 2.92 2.77
CA PRO A 20 -15.06 3.26 2.30
C PRO A 20 -15.27 2.81 0.85
N LEU A 21 -16.46 2.31 0.55
CA LEU A 21 -16.81 1.76 -0.78
C LEU A 21 -17.92 2.55 -1.47
N VAL A 22 -18.51 3.51 -0.76
CA VAL A 22 -19.58 4.41 -1.20
C VAL A 22 -19.46 5.74 -0.44
N GLU A 23 -20.03 6.81 -1.02
CA GLU A 23 -20.16 8.13 -0.42
C GLU A 23 -18.82 8.80 -0.05
N THR A 24 -17.74 8.46 -0.74
CA THR A 24 -16.41 9.05 -0.56
C THR A 24 -15.87 9.61 -1.88
N ASN A 25 -15.24 10.79 -1.82
CA ASN A 25 -14.61 11.37 -3.01
C ASN A 25 -13.43 10.52 -3.48
N MET A 26 -13.41 10.24 -4.78
CA MET A 26 -12.34 9.45 -5.38
C MET A 26 -11.05 10.28 -5.49
N MET A 27 -9.90 9.67 -5.21
CA MET A 27 -8.62 10.34 -5.32
C MET A 27 -8.11 10.35 -6.77
N GLY A 28 -7.76 11.53 -7.30
CA GLY A 28 -7.07 11.64 -8.60
C GLY A 28 -7.47 12.87 -9.40
N TYR A 29 -8.73 12.99 -9.80
CA TYR A 29 -9.18 14.07 -10.69
C TYR A 29 -9.47 15.41 -9.98
N ALA A 30 -9.39 15.45 -8.64
CA ALA A 30 -9.71 16.65 -7.84
C ALA A 30 -11.12 17.23 -8.14
N SER A 31 -12.08 16.34 -8.42
CA SER A 31 -13.47 16.71 -8.70
C SER A 31 -14.35 16.47 -7.48
N LEU A 32 -15.06 17.52 -7.04
CA LEU A 32 -15.99 17.42 -5.90
C LEU A 32 -17.19 16.52 -6.21
N GLY A 33 -17.62 16.46 -7.47
CA GLY A 33 -18.73 15.62 -7.91
C GLY A 33 -18.35 14.16 -8.21
N GLN A 34 -17.08 13.79 -8.03
CA GLN A 34 -16.62 12.41 -8.23
C GLN A 34 -16.66 11.65 -6.91
N THR A 35 -17.86 11.22 -6.54
CA THR A 35 -18.12 10.39 -5.36
C THR A 35 -18.27 8.93 -5.79
N ASP A 36 -17.70 8.00 -5.04
CA ASP A 36 -17.88 6.58 -5.33
C ASP A 36 -19.31 6.10 -5.03
N SER A 37 -19.79 5.17 -5.86
CA SER A 37 -21.13 4.58 -5.74
C SER A 37 -21.07 3.05 -5.64
N GLY A 38 -19.90 2.51 -5.33
CA GLY A 38 -19.64 1.08 -5.26
C GLY A 38 -18.38 0.65 -6.02
N PRO A 39 -17.85 -0.55 -5.71
CA PRO A 39 -16.65 -1.06 -6.35
C PRO A 39 -16.96 -1.76 -7.69
N HIS A 40 -16.24 -1.39 -8.75
CA HIS A 40 -16.14 -2.23 -9.95
C HIS A 40 -15.18 -3.41 -9.72
N GLN A 41 -14.05 -3.15 -9.07
CA GLN A 41 -13.04 -4.15 -8.67
C GLN A 41 -12.42 -3.76 -7.32
N ARG A 42 -11.78 -4.71 -6.63
CA ARG A 42 -11.04 -4.42 -5.39
C ARG A 42 -9.63 -3.92 -5.70
N GLN A 43 -9.21 -2.86 -5.01
CA GLN A 43 -7.81 -2.45 -4.94
C GLN A 43 -6.98 -3.50 -4.20
N ARG A 44 -5.73 -3.71 -4.63
CA ARG A 44 -4.80 -4.66 -4.00
C ARG A 44 -3.44 -4.02 -3.72
N GLY A 45 -2.81 -4.54 -2.67
CA GLY A 45 -1.38 -4.41 -2.45
C GLY A 45 -0.64 -5.61 -3.01
N ARG A 46 0.52 -5.38 -3.61
CA ARG A 46 1.41 -6.41 -4.16
C ARG A 46 2.83 -6.13 -3.69
N ALA A 47 3.44 -7.08 -3.00
CA ALA A 47 4.80 -6.96 -2.51
C ALA A 47 5.72 -7.97 -3.20
N PHE A 48 6.86 -7.49 -3.67
CA PHE A 48 7.92 -8.28 -4.27
C PHE A 48 9.17 -8.13 -3.40
N ILE A 49 9.70 -9.25 -2.91
CA ILE A 49 10.93 -9.29 -2.13
C ILE A 49 12.02 -9.85 -3.03
N VAL A 50 13.05 -9.05 -3.29
CA VAL A 50 14.19 -9.42 -4.11
C VAL A 50 15.44 -9.36 -3.26
N GLY A 51 16.28 -10.39 -3.33
CA GLY A 51 17.55 -10.39 -2.61
C GLY A 51 18.31 -11.69 -2.73
N GLU A 52 19.50 -11.69 -2.15
CA GLU A 52 20.42 -12.83 -2.19
C GLU A 52 19.99 -13.94 -1.22
N THR A 53 20.26 -15.19 -1.60
CA THR A 53 20.01 -16.35 -0.75
C THR A 53 21.04 -16.47 0.37
N ALA A 54 22.32 -16.21 0.06
CA ALA A 54 23.43 -16.31 1.01
C ALA A 54 23.43 -15.19 2.06
N THR A 55 22.97 -14.00 1.70
CA THR A 55 23.03 -12.81 2.57
C THR A 55 21.62 -12.25 2.80
N THR A 56 21.01 -12.58 3.93
CA THR A 56 19.64 -12.11 4.27
C THR A 56 19.54 -10.59 4.42
N ALA A 57 20.66 -9.91 4.70
CA ALA A 57 20.73 -8.46 4.77
C ALA A 57 20.61 -7.75 3.41
N ASN A 58 20.89 -8.46 2.31
CA ASN A 58 20.83 -7.93 0.94
C ASN A 58 19.46 -8.19 0.32
N ARG A 59 18.42 -7.56 0.90
CA ARG A 59 17.03 -7.68 0.44
C ARG A 59 16.39 -6.32 0.27
N ILE A 60 15.61 -6.19 -0.79
CA ILE A 60 14.73 -5.04 -1.05
C ILE A 60 13.28 -5.50 -1.10
N VAL A 61 12.37 -4.61 -0.74
CA VAL A 61 10.92 -4.81 -0.88
C VAL A 61 10.37 -3.75 -1.81
N LEU A 62 9.73 -4.19 -2.89
CA LEU A 62 8.97 -3.34 -3.79
C LEU A 62 7.48 -3.58 -3.52
N ALA A 63 6.78 -2.55 -3.09
CA ALA A 63 5.36 -2.59 -2.78
C ALA A 63 4.59 -1.73 -3.79
N ASN A 64 3.84 -2.38 -4.67
CA ASN A 64 2.86 -1.71 -5.53
C ASN A 64 1.50 -1.74 -4.85
N ALA A 65 0.76 -0.65 -4.89
CA ALA A 65 -0.63 -0.61 -4.46
C ALA A 65 -1.50 0.00 -5.56
N ASP A 66 -2.72 -0.53 -5.72
CA ASP A 66 -3.69 -0.02 -6.68
C ASP A 66 -4.31 1.31 -6.19
N ILE A 67 -3.48 2.35 -6.07
CA ILE A 67 -3.82 3.68 -5.55
C ILE A 67 -3.22 4.78 -6.42
N ALA A 68 -3.76 6.00 -6.28
CA ALA A 68 -3.30 7.16 -7.03
C ALA A 68 -1.82 7.50 -6.76
N MET A 69 -1.36 7.39 -5.52
CA MET A 69 0.03 7.71 -5.15
C MET A 69 0.46 7.06 -3.84
N GLY A 70 1.75 6.72 -3.72
CA GLY A 70 2.37 6.16 -2.52
C GLY A 70 3.04 7.21 -1.62
N GLY A 71 2.36 8.32 -1.33
CA GLY A 71 2.93 9.51 -0.69
C GLY A 71 3.60 9.29 0.68
N THR A 72 4.19 10.35 1.24
CA THR A 72 5.02 10.26 2.47
C THR A 72 4.29 9.67 3.68
N GLY A 73 3.02 10.01 3.90
CA GLY A 73 2.23 9.47 5.02
C GLY A 73 2.06 7.95 4.91
N ILE A 74 1.82 7.47 3.69
CA ILE A 74 1.71 6.05 3.34
C ILE A 74 2.97 5.30 3.68
N ARG A 75 4.09 5.84 3.19
CA ARG A 75 5.40 5.27 3.42
C ARG A 75 5.70 5.17 4.91
N ARG A 76 5.43 6.23 5.68
CA ARG A 76 5.67 6.25 7.13
C ARG A 76 4.85 5.18 7.85
N ALA A 77 3.56 5.02 7.50
CA ALA A 77 2.70 3.99 8.08
C ALA A 77 3.21 2.58 7.76
N ILE A 78 3.57 2.30 6.50
CA ILE A 78 4.14 1.00 6.10
C ILE A 78 5.42 0.71 6.90
N LEU A 79 6.34 1.66 6.98
CA LEU A 79 7.61 1.48 7.68
C LEU A 79 7.42 1.29 9.20
N ALA A 80 6.44 1.97 9.81
CA ALA A 80 6.09 1.79 11.22
C ALA A 80 5.49 0.41 11.48
N SER A 81 4.54 -0.03 10.63
CA SER A 81 3.94 -1.37 10.74
C SER A 81 4.96 -2.48 10.53
N LEU A 82 5.87 -2.33 9.56
CA LEU A 82 6.95 -3.29 9.34
C LEU A 82 7.89 -3.37 10.54
N ALA A 83 8.25 -2.24 11.15
CA ALA A 83 9.13 -2.21 12.31
C ALA A 83 8.51 -2.86 13.57
N ALA A 84 7.18 -2.91 13.67
CA ALA A 84 6.49 -3.57 14.78
C ALA A 84 6.49 -5.10 14.67
N VAL A 85 6.64 -5.65 13.47
CA VAL A 85 6.49 -7.09 13.21
C VAL A 85 7.81 -7.73 12.78
N TRP A 86 8.65 -7.00 12.03
CA TRP A 86 9.86 -7.50 11.40
C TRP A 86 11.08 -6.65 11.75
N ASP A 87 12.25 -7.22 11.48
CA ASP A 87 13.55 -6.61 11.75
C ASP A 87 13.70 -5.21 11.10
N PRO A 88 14.37 -4.24 11.78
CA PRO A 88 14.63 -2.90 11.26
C PRO A 88 15.27 -2.85 9.87
N LEU A 89 15.92 -3.92 9.41
CA LEU A 89 16.52 -4.04 8.07
C LEU A 89 15.51 -3.75 6.95
N TYR A 90 14.24 -4.11 7.12
CA TYR A 90 13.19 -3.81 6.14
C TYR A 90 12.88 -2.31 6.02
N ARG A 91 13.29 -1.49 7.00
CA ARG A 91 12.91 -0.07 7.06
C ARG A 91 13.58 0.79 5.99
N ARG A 92 14.85 0.51 5.67
CA ARG A 92 15.63 1.32 4.71
C ARG A 92 15.48 0.86 3.25
N ARG A 93 15.06 -0.39 3.03
CA ARG A 93 15.07 -1.04 1.71
C ARG A 93 13.68 -1.36 1.16
N THR A 94 12.64 -0.77 1.76
CA THR A 94 11.28 -0.85 1.26
C THR A 94 10.97 0.37 0.40
N TYR A 95 10.42 0.14 -0.79
CA TYR A 95 9.99 1.17 -1.74
C TYR A 95 8.53 0.92 -2.08
N ASN A 96 7.70 1.95 -1.98
CA ASN A 96 6.27 1.86 -2.22
C ASN A 96 5.85 2.83 -3.33
N PHE A 97 4.96 2.39 -4.21
CA PHE A 97 4.43 3.20 -5.30
C PHE A 97 2.97 2.83 -5.59
N GLY A 98 2.26 3.78 -6.19
CA GLY A 98 0.89 3.58 -6.66
C GLY A 98 0.88 3.32 -8.17
N THR A 99 -0.18 2.68 -8.65
CA THR A 99 -0.44 2.51 -10.09
C THR A 99 -0.89 3.79 -10.78
N HIS A 100 -1.17 4.84 -10.01
CA HIS A 100 -1.72 6.10 -10.50
C HIS A 100 -3.14 5.96 -11.07
N GLN A 101 -3.93 5.03 -10.51
CA GLN A 101 -5.35 4.89 -10.83
C GLN A 101 -6.18 5.98 -10.13
N HIS A 102 -7.16 6.55 -10.83
CA HIS A 102 -8.00 7.68 -10.37
C HIS A 102 -9.44 7.23 -10.03
N SER A 103 -9.60 5.96 -9.70
CA SER A 103 -10.86 5.28 -9.45
C SER A 103 -10.82 4.52 -8.12
N GLY A 104 -10.24 5.16 -7.11
CA GLY A 104 -10.05 4.56 -5.80
C GLY A 104 -10.56 5.38 -4.65
#